data_AF-A0A180EVV7-F1
#
_entry.id   AF-A0A180EVV7-F1
#
_cell.length_a   1.000
_cell.length_b   1.000
_cell.length_c   1.000
_cell.angle_alpha   90.00
_cell.angle_beta   90.00
_cell.angle_gamma   90.00
#
_symmetry.space_group_name_H-M   'P 1'
#
loop_
_entity.id
_entity.type
_entity.pdbx_description
1 polymer ?
#
loop_
_entity_poly.entity_id
_entity_poly.type
_entity_poly.pdbx_seq_one_letter_code
_entity_poly.pdbx_strand_id
1 'polypeptide(L)'
;MLGRITDAEKEAHSQHIHNYLKHNFFIHKDLSAVKNSLDEVYYNVFDHAEAKGNAFSSIRYDADLKRLTVAVCDFGIGIARKVQKKCPDITSDVEAIKKAMEDKFTTQSQQHNKGMGLGEYSVNVYGK
;
A
#
# COMPACT_ATOMS: atom_id res chain seq x y z
N MET A 1 -9.63 -2.97 -12.01
CA MET A 1 -10.68 -2.74 -11.01
C MET A 1 -10.38 -1.45 -10.27
N LEU A 2 -11.35 -0.54 -10.19
CA LEU A 2 -11.30 0.67 -9.36
C LEU A 2 -12.28 0.49 -8.21
N GLY A 3 -11.86 0.86 -6.99
CA GLY A 3 -12.72 0.81 -5.81
C GLY A 3 -12.44 1.97 -4.86
N ARG A 4 -13.51 2.50 -4.27
CA ARG A 4 -13.41 3.33 -3.07
C ARG A 4 -13.18 2.39 -1.88
N ILE A 5 -12.33 2.82 -0.96
CA ILE A 5 -12.01 2.10 0.27
C ILE A 5 -12.33 3.01 1.45
N THR A 6 -12.96 2.43 2.46
CA THR A 6 -13.15 3.04 3.77
C THR A 6 -12.32 2.28 4.81
N ASP A 7 -12.07 2.93 5.96
CA ASP A 7 -11.27 2.32 7.03
C ASP A 7 -11.86 0.98 7.53
N ALA A 8 -13.19 0.90 7.61
CA ALA A 8 -13.91 -0.31 8.02
C ALA A 8 -13.87 -1.44 6.97
N GLU A 9 -13.60 -1.13 5.70
CA GLU A 9 -13.72 -2.08 4.59
C GLU A 9 -12.36 -2.47 3.99
N LYS A 10 -11.25 -1.91 4.49
CA LYS A 10 -9.92 -2.07 3.88
C LYS A 10 -9.49 -3.53 3.71
N GLU A 11 -9.70 -4.37 4.71
CA GLU A 11 -9.37 -5.80 4.66
C GLU A 11 -10.32 -6.58 3.75
N ALA A 12 -11.61 -6.24 3.76
CA ALA A 12 -12.59 -6.85 2.86
C ALA A 12 -12.24 -6.52 1.39
N HIS A 13 -11.77 -5.31 1.13
CA HIS A 13 -11.35 -4.86 -0.19
C HIS A 13 -10.09 -5.59 -0.68
N SER A 14 -9.05 -5.74 0.17
CA SER A 14 -7.86 -6.52 -0.21
C SER A 14 -8.19 -7.99 -0.45
N GLN A 15 -9.08 -8.58 0.35
CA GLN A 15 -9.56 -9.95 0.16
C GLN A 15 -10.34 -10.11 -1.15
N HIS A 16 -11.15 -9.12 -1.51
CA HIS A 16 -11.87 -9.11 -2.78
C HIS A 16 -10.90 -9.09 -3.97
N ILE A 17 -9.86 -8.24 -3.94
CA ILE A 17 -8.81 -8.19 -4.97
C ILE A 17 -8.07 -9.54 -5.07
N HIS A 18 -7.68 -10.11 -3.93
CA HIS A 18 -7.03 -11.42 -3.88
C HIS A 18 -7.87 -12.47 -4.61
N ASN A 19 -9.16 -12.55 -4.29
CA ASN A 19 -10.08 -13.52 -4.89
C ASN A 19 -10.27 -13.26 -6.39
N TYR A 20 -10.41 -12.00 -6.79
CA TYR A 20 -10.52 -11.61 -8.19
C TYR A 20 -9.28 -12.06 -8.99
N LEU A 21 -8.07 -11.74 -8.52
CA LEU A 21 -6.83 -12.10 -9.20
C LEU A 21 -6.64 -13.63 -9.26
N LYS A 22 -6.94 -14.33 -8.18
CA LYS A 22 -6.81 -15.79 -8.08
C LYS A 22 -7.73 -16.52 -9.06
N HIS A 23 -8.97 -16.07 -9.19
CA HIS A 23 -9.96 -16.71 -10.06
C HIS A 23 -9.76 -16.38 -11.55
N ASN A 24 -9.28 -15.18 -11.88
CA ASN A 24 -9.24 -14.73 -13.28
C ASN A 24 -7.86 -14.91 -13.94
N PHE A 25 -6.77 -14.85 -13.18
CA PHE A 25 -5.42 -14.77 -13.77
C PHE A 25 -4.40 -15.73 -13.16
N PHE A 26 -4.53 -16.06 -11.87
CA PHE A 26 -3.52 -16.80 -11.11
C PHE A 26 -4.08 -18.04 -10.44
N ILE A 27 -4.76 -18.88 -11.23
CA ILE A 27 -5.35 -20.13 -10.73
C ILE A 27 -4.23 -21.01 -10.15
N HIS A 28 -4.46 -21.56 -8.95
CA HIS A 28 -3.52 -22.38 -8.18
C HIS A 28 -2.23 -21.70 -7.70
N LYS A 29 -2.06 -20.38 -7.89
CA LYS A 29 -0.94 -19.66 -7.27
C LYS A 29 -1.32 -19.15 -5.88
N ASP A 30 -0.33 -19.03 -5.00
CA ASP A 30 -0.48 -18.34 -3.73
C ASP A 30 -0.31 -16.83 -3.94
N LEU A 31 -1.32 -16.06 -3.54
CA LEU A 31 -1.35 -14.60 -3.63
C LEU A 31 -1.38 -13.94 -2.25
N SER A 32 -1.06 -14.69 -1.18
CA SER A 32 -1.03 -14.17 0.19
C SER A 32 -0.08 -12.97 0.32
N ALA A 33 1.07 -12.99 -0.37
CA ALA A 33 2.00 -11.87 -0.39
C ALA A 33 1.36 -10.60 -0.99
N VAL A 34 0.61 -10.71 -2.09
CA VAL A 34 -0.10 -9.58 -2.71
C VAL A 34 -1.14 -9.01 -1.75
N LYS A 35 -1.94 -9.87 -1.11
CA LYS A 35 -2.93 -9.44 -0.11
C LYS A 35 -2.26 -8.69 1.04
N ASN A 36 -1.20 -9.25 1.62
CA ASN A 36 -0.48 -8.64 2.73
C ASN A 36 0.10 -7.27 2.35
N SER A 37 0.66 -7.12 1.15
CA SER A 37 1.14 -5.82 0.66
C SER A 37 0.01 -4.81 0.48
N LEU A 38 -1.16 -5.23 -0.01
CA LEU A 38 -2.33 -4.35 -0.11
C LEU A 38 -2.82 -3.91 1.26
N ASP A 39 -2.92 -4.82 2.21
CA ASP A 39 -3.31 -4.51 3.59
C ASP A 39 -2.36 -3.46 4.18
N GLU A 40 -1.05 -3.63 4.04
CA GLU A 40 -0.04 -2.69 4.57
C GLU A 40 -0.16 -1.30 3.94
N VAL A 41 -0.36 -1.21 2.62
CA VAL A 41 -0.61 0.09 1.96
C VAL A 41 -1.91 0.73 2.46
N TYR A 42 -2.97 -0.05 2.66
CA TYR A 42 -4.23 0.49 3.18
C TYR A 42 -4.12 0.95 4.62
N TYR A 43 -3.47 0.20 5.51
CA TYR A 43 -3.20 0.65 6.88
C TYR A 43 -2.37 1.94 6.88
N ASN A 44 -1.34 2.05 6.02
CA ASN A 44 -0.57 3.29 5.91
C ASN A 44 -1.45 4.49 5.56
N VAL A 45 -2.42 4.34 4.65
CA VAL A 45 -3.35 5.42 4.32
C VAL A 45 -4.24 5.77 5.51
N PHE A 46 -4.94 4.79 6.09
CA PHE A 46 -5.94 5.07 7.12
C PHE A 46 -5.33 5.52 8.46
N ASP A 47 -4.12 5.08 8.77
CA ASP A 47 -3.43 5.45 10.02
C ASP A 47 -2.69 6.79 9.88
N HIS A 48 -2.13 7.10 8.71
CA HIS A 48 -1.19 8.24 8.57
C HIS A 48 -1.67 9.39 7.71
N ALA A 49 -2.56 9.16 6.73
CA ALA A 49 -2.90 10.17 5.72
C ALA A 49 -3.75 11.32 6.26
N GLU A 50 -4.51 11.15 7.35
CA GLU A 50 -5.49 12.15 7.83
C GLU A 50 -6.60 12.44 6.77
N ALA A 51 -6.87 11.49 5.88
CA ALA A 51 -7.77 11.63 4.72
C ALA A 51 -9.28 11.46 5.04
N LYS A 52 -9.68 11.61 6.32
CA LYS A 52 -11.07 11.48 6.80
C LYS A 52 -11.77 10.17 6.36
N GLY A 53 -11.03 9.06 6.40
CA GLY A 53 -11.57 7.72 6.16
C GLY A 53 -11.89 7.39 4.70
N ASN A 54 -11.33 8.13 3.73
CA ASN A 54 -11.55 7.86 2.30
C ASN A 54 -10.23 7.66 1.54
N ALA A 55 -10.19 6.57 0.76
CA ALA A 55 -9.13 6.27 -0.18
C ALA A 55 -9.70 5.64 -1.45
N PHE A 56 -8.89 5.59 -2.50
CA PHE A 56 -9.21 4.93 -3.76
C PHE A 56 -8.08 3.99 -4.14
N SER A 57 -8.44 2.82 -4.66
CA SER A 57 -7.48 1.84 -5.17
C SER A 57 -7.84 1.40 -6.58
N SER A 58 -6.82 1.32 -7.43
CA SER A 58 -6.90 0.84 -8.80
C SER A 58 -5.92 -0.30 -9.01
N ILE A 59 -6.43 -1.42 -9.54
CA ILE A 59 -5.68 -2.64 -9.77
C ILE A 59 -5.84 -3.04 -11.23
N ARG A 60 -4.73 -3.26 -11.93
CA ARG A 60 -4.71 -3.77 -13.30
C ARG A 60 -3.68 -4.88 -13.42
N TYR A 61 -4.09 -6.02 -13.96
CA TYR A 61 -3.17 -7.04 -14.42
C TYR A 61 -3.06 -6.98 -15.94
N ASP A 62 -1.84 -6.95 -16.44
CA ASP A 62 -1.47 -6.95 -17.84
C ASP A 62 -0.84 -8.32 -18.15
N ALA A 63 -1.58 -9.18 -18.85
CA ALA A 63 -1.19 -10.57 -19.07
C ALA A 63 0.01 -10.70 -20.03
N ASP A 64 0.07 -9.83 -21.04
CA ASP A 64 1.14 -9.83 -22.04
C ASP A 64 2.48 -9.43 -21.40
N LEU A 65 2.43 -8.42 -20.53
CA LEU A 65 3.59 -7.94 -19.78
C LEU A 65 3.83 -8.69 -18.47
N LYS A 66 2.94 -9.64 -18.11
CA LYS A 66 2.92 -10.36 -16.82
C LYS A 66 3.08 -9.43 -15.62
N ARG A 67 2.38 -8.30 -15.64
CA ARG A 67 2.58 -7.20 -14.68
C ARG A 67 1.29 -6.86 -13.95
N LEU A 68 1.34 -6.92 -12.62
CA LEU A 68 0.31 -6.38 -11.75
C LEU A 68 0.67 -4.94 -11.37
N THR A 69 -0.19 -3.99 -11.72
CA THR A 69 -0.08 -2.59 -11.34
C THR A 69 -1.15 -2.28 -10.29
N VAL A 70 -0.72 -1.69 -9.18
CA VAL A 70 -1.58 -1.21 -8.11
C VAL A 70 -1.29 0.28 -7.91
N ALA A 71 -2.34 1.08 -7.83
CA ALA A 71 -2.27 2.48 -7.46
C ALA A 71 -3.25 2.73 -6.32
N VAL A 72 -2.77 3.32 -5.23
CA VAL A 72 -3.58 3.72 -4.08
C VAL A 72 -3.42 5.22 -3.90
N CYS A 73 -4.54 5.93 -3.81
CA CYS A 73 -4.57 7.38 -3.67
C CYS A 73 -5.46 7.78 -2.51
N ASP A 74 -5.06 8.82 -1.80
CA ASP A 74 -5.81 9.48 -0.75
C ASP A 74 -5.80 11.00 -0.93
N PHE A 75 -6.64 11.70 -0.16
CA PHE A 75 -6.72 13.16 -0.13
C PHE A 75 -6.19 13.72 1.20
N GLY A 76 -5.20 13.05 1.76
CA GLY A 76 -4.61 13.34 3.03
C GLY A 76 -3.53 14.41 2.99
N ILE A 77 -2.78 14.50 4.09
CA ILE A 77 -1.71 15.49 4.28
C ILE A 77 -0.50 15.26 3.38
N GLY A 78 -0.33 14.05 2.83
CA GLY A 78 0.80 13.64 2.00
C GLY A 78 2.02 13.18 2.80
N ILE A 79 2.76 12.21 2.25
CA ILE A 79 3.89 11.55 2.89
C ILE A 79 5.00 12.56 3.26
N ALA A 80 5.44 13.38 2.30
CA ALA A 80 6.53 14.33 2.52
C ALA A 80 6.20 15.29 3.68
N ARG A 81 5.01 15.91 3.65
CA ARG A 81 4.57 16.82 4.70
C ARG A 81 4.44 16.14 6.06
N LYS A 82 4.00 14.87 6.10
CA LYS A 82 3.94 14.10 7.35
C LYS A 82 5.33 13.86 7.94
N VAL A 83 6.29 13.49 7.10
CA VAL A 83 7.69 13.28 7.50
C VAL A 83 8.31 14.58 8.00
N GLN A 84 8.16 15.68 7.25
CA GLN A 84 8.68 17.00 7.61
C GLN A 84 8.12 17.50 8.95
N LYS A 85 6.86 17.20 9.28
CA LYS A 85 6.29 17.49 10.62
C LYS A 85 7.00 16.72 11.74
N LYS A 86 7.49 15.50 11.48
CA LYS A 86 8.18 14.65 12.46
C LYS A 86 9.69 14.90 12.51
N CYS A 87 10.28 15.25 11.37
CA CYS A 87 11.69 15.51 11.16
C CYS A 87 11.85 16.91 10.54
N PRO A 88 11.74 17.99 11.32
CA PRO A 88 11.74 19.36 10.81
C PRO A 88 13.03 19.76 10.07
N ASP A 89 14.14 19.06 10.33
CA ASP A 89 15.42 19.27 9.65
C ASP A 89 15.40 18.83 8.18
N ILE A 90 14.45 17.95 7.81
CA ILE A 90 14.23 17.57 6.41
C ILE A 90 13.29 18.60 5.78
N THR A 91 13.79 19.37 4.82
CA THR A 91 13.04 20.44 4.15
C THR A 91 12.71 20.15 2.69
N SER A 92 13.35 19.15 2.10
CA SER A 92 13.12 18.70 0.73
C SER A 92 12.09 17.57 0.68
N ASP A 93 11.13 17.64 -0.24
CA ASP A 93 10.16 16.56 -0.47
C ASP A 93 10.84 15.26 -0.89
N VAL A 94 11.93 15.35 -1.67
CA VAL A 94 12.70 14.17 -2.11
C VAL A 94 13.33 13.47 -0.91
N GLU A 95 13.95 14.23 -0.01
CA GLU A 95 14.57 13.68 1.19
C GLU A 95 13.53 13.15 2.17
N ALA A 96 12.37 13.81 2.25
CA ALA A 96 11.25 13.35 3.06
C ALA A 96 10.67 12.03 2.55
N ILE A 97 10.53 11.87 1.24
CA ILE A 97 10.08 10.61 0.62
C ILE A 97 11.13 9.50 0.84
N LYS A 98 12.41 9.78 0.60
CA LYS A 98 13.49 8.81 0.88
C LYS A 98 13.47 8.36 2.34
N LYS A 99 13.29 9.30 3.27
CA LYS A 99 13.18 8.99 4.70
C LYS A 99 11.99 8.08 5.01
N ALA A 100 10.85 8.32 4.35
CA ALA A 100 9.65 7.49 4.50
C ALA A 100 9.82 6.06 3.96
N MET A 101 10.80 5.84 3.07
CA MET A 101 11.14 4.54 2.50
C MET A 101 12.21 3.79 3.31
N GLU A 102 12.81 4.41 4.33
CA GLU A 102 13.77 3.72 5.19
C GLU A 102 13.09 2.62 6.01
N ASP A 103 13.73 1.45 6.09
CA ASP A 103 13.26 0.32 6.88
C ASP A 103 12.94 0.76 8.32
N LYS A 104 11.78 0.32 8.82
CA LYS A 104 11.29 0.59 10.18
C LYS A 104 11.04 2.07 10.49
N PHE A 105 11.16 2.98 9.52
CA PHE A 105 10.71 4.35 9.70
C PHE A 105 9.19 4.42 9.63
N THR A 106 8.57 4.92 10.69
CA THR A 106 7.12 5.20 10.72
C THR A 106 6.89 6.55 11.36
N THR A 107 5.88 7.27 10.90
CA THR A 107 5.51 8.57 11.48
C THR A 107 4.66 8.45 12.76
N GLN A 108 4.21 7.24 13.12
CA GLN A 108 3.46 6.95 14.35
C GLN A 108 4.01 5.73 15.10
N SER A 109 3.68 5.60 16.39
CA SER A 109 4.15 4.52 17.28
C SER A 109 3.16 3.36 17.41
N GLN A 110 2.49 2.95 16.33
CA GLN A 110 1.48 1.88 16.39
C GLN A 110 2.02 0.51 15.96
N GLN A 111 1.50 -0.52 16.62
CA GLN A 111 2.05 -1.88 16.72
C GLN A 111 1.69 -2.80 15.52
N HIS A 112 0.88 -2.34 14.58
CA HIS A 112 0.29 -3.19 13.53
C HIS A 112 1.13 -3.36 12.26
N ASN A 113 2.11 -2.50 11.99
CA ASN A 113 2.95 -2.64 10.80
C ASN A 113 4.14 -3.55 11.11
N LYS A 114 4.40 -4.55 10.25
CA LYS A 114 5.55 -5.48 10.38
C LYS A 114 6.92 -4.81 10.14
N GLY A 115 6.98 -3.47 10.20
CA GLY A 115 8.20 -2.69 10.22
C GLY A 115 8.83 -2.43 8.85
N MET A 116 8.11 -2.62 7.75
CA MET A 116 8.69 -2.56 6.39
C MET A 116 8.54 -1.18 5.71
N GLY A 117 7.61 -0.34 6.16
CA GLY A 117 7.45 1.03 5.63
C GLY A 117 6.97 1.06 4.17
N LEU A 118 7.26 2.16 3.46
CA LEU A 118 7.02 2.28 2.01
C LEU A 118 8.09 1.56 1.15
N GLY A 119 8.92 0.72 1.78
CA GLY A 119 9.96 -0.05 1.11
C GLY A 119 9.40 -0.93 -0.01
N GLU A 120 10.20 -1.09 -1.07
CA GLU A 120 9.83 -1.74 -2.32
C GLU A 120 9.32 -3.19 -2.15
N TYR A 121 8.06 -3.44 -2.54
CA TYR A 121 7.50 -4.80 -2.60
C TYR A 121 7.78 -5.43 -3.96
N SER A 122 8.86 -6.21 -4.04
CA SER A 122 9.09 -7.13 -5.16
C SER A 122 8.42 -8.48 -4.87
N VAL A 123 7.15 -8.64 -5.24
CA VAL A 123 6.47 -9.96 -5.15
C VAL A 123 6.79 -10.77 -6.40
N ASN A 124 7.79 -11.64 -6.31
CA ASN A 124 8.02 -12.66 -7.32
C ASN A 124 6.99 -13.78 -7.17
N VAL A 125 5.98 -13.81 -8.04
CA VAL A 125 5.04 -14.92 -8.13
C VAL A 125 5.71 -16.06 -8.91
N TYR A 126 6.55 -16.84 -8.24
CA TYR A 126 7.07 -18.07 -8.82
C TYR A 126 5.97 -19.13 -8.85
N GLY A 127 5.93 -19.93 -9.91
CA GLY A 127 5.45 -21.29 -9.73
C GLY A 127 5.96 -22.21 -10.83
N LYS A 128 6.13 -23.47 -10.42
CA LYS A 128 6.31 -24.61 -11.31
C LYS A 128 5.24 -24.66 -12.39
#